data_AF-A0A539E2U9-F1
#
_entry.id   AF-A0A539E2U9-F1
#
_cell.length_a   1.000
_cell.length_b   1.000
_cell.length_c   1.000
_cell.angle_alpha   90.00
_cell.angle_beta   90.00
_cell.angle_gamma   90.00
#
_symmetry.space_group_name_H-M   'P 1'
#
loop_
_entity.id
_entity.type
_entity.pdbx_description
1 polymer ?
#
loop_
_entity_poly.entity_id
_entity_poly.type
_entity_poly.pdbx_seq_one_letter_code
_entity_poly.pdbx_strand_id
1 'polypeptide(L)'
;LIGYENRLLNRDDFMNDRVDAGDVGAGHTVTALYEITLNQPLRYANRIETEQANRDELAMVKIRYKHPNESRSEEIAQPIYRGTIQRQLSETSDDFRFSAAVAAFGQQLRNSDRVGNYSYDETLILAQQSRGEDKFGYRSEFLQLVRLAKSLNK
;
A
#
# COMPACT_ATOMS: atom_id res chain seq x y z
N LEU A 1 -3.31 -5.36 0.28
CA LEU A 1 -4.43 -6.29 -0.01
C LEU A 1 -5.07 -5.91 -1.33
N ILE A 2 -5.15 -6.85 -2.28
CA ILE A 2 -6.15 -6.76 -3.36
C ILE A 2 -7.48 -7.18 -2.71
N GLY A 3 -8.38 -6.23 -2.49
CA GLY A 3 -9.66 -6.46 -1.81
C GLY A 3 -9.88 -5.52 -0.63
N TYR A 4 -11.14 -5.10 -0.46
CA TYR A 4 -11.68 -4.08 0.45
C TYR A 4 -11.64 -2.60 -0.03
N GLU A 5 -11.99 -2.34 -1.29
CA GLU A 5 -12.47 -0.99 -1.70
C GLU A 5 -13.90 -0.68 -1.21
N ASN A 6 -14.67 -1.66 -0.70
CA ASN A 6 -16.13 -1.52 -0.49
C ASN A 6 -16.63 -1.35 0.96
N ARG A 7 -15.77 -0.98 1.91
CA ARG A 7 -16.23 -0.53 3.24
C ARG A 7 -15.54 0.77 3.62
N LEU A 8 -16.00 1.87 3.02
CA LEU A 8 -15.91 3.18 3.66
C LEU A 8 -16.70 3.09 4.97
N LEU A 9 -16.02 2.71 6.06
CA LEU A 9 -16.59 2.88 7.40
C LEU A 9 -16.77 4.38 7.62
N ASN A 10 -17.93 4.77 8.14
CA ASN A 10 -18.12 6.13 8.60
C ASN A 10 -17.11 6.43 9.71
N ARG A 11 -16.70 7.69 9.86
CA ARG A 11 -15.75 8.10 10.93
C ARG A 11 -16.18 7.60 12.30
N ASP A 12 -17.48 7.58 12.56
CA ASP A 12 -18.06 7.14 13.83
C ASP A 12 -17.91 5.63 14.03
N ASP A 13 -17.99 4.84 12.95
CA ASP A 13 -17.82 3.39 12.99
C ASP A 13 -16.35 2.98 13.14
N PHE A 14 -15.42 3.77 12.61
CA PHE A 14 -13.97 3.54 12.81
C PHE A 14 -13.55 3.61 14.29
N MET A 15 -14.23 4.45 15.08
CA MET A 15 -13.95 4.61 16.51
C MET A 15 -14.70 3.61 17.39
N ASN A 16 -15.62 2.83 16.82
CA ASN A 16 -16.48 1.94 17.56
C ASN A 16 -15.87 0.53 17.64
N ASP A 17 -15.30 0.19 18.79
CA ASP A 17 -14.68 -1.13 19.06
C ASP A 17 -15.65 -2.32 18.99
N ARG A 18 -16.96 -2.07 18.79
CA ARG A 18 -18.00 -3.10 18.55
C ARG A 18 -18.19 -3.41 17.06
N VAL A 19 -17.64 -2.60 16.15
CA VAL A 19 -17.70 -2.82 14.71
C VAL A 19 -16.51 -3.66 14.29
N ASP A 20 -16.78 -4.80 13.67
CA ASP A 20 -15.74 -5.68 13.14
C ASP A 20 -15.09 -5.04 11.91
N ALA A 21 -13.83 -4.65 12.08
CA ALA A 21 -13.00 -4.01 11.06
C ALA A 21 -11.90 -4.94 10.54
N GLY A 22 -12.07 -6.26 10.61
CA GLY A 22 -11.07 -7.21 10.11
C GLY A 22 -9.83 -7.27 11.00
N ASP A 23 -9.51 -8.47 11.50
CA ASP A 23 -8.40 -8.66 12.43
C ASP A 23 -7.06 -8.89 11.72
N VAL A 24 -6.02 -8.19 12.16
CA VAL A 24 -4.62 -8.52 11.86
C VAL A 24 -4.04 -9.19 13.09
N GLY A 25 -3.90 -10.52 13.04
CA GLY A 25 -3.38 -11.31 14.16
C GLY A 25 -1.89 -11.06 14.43
N ALA A 26 -1.44 -11.36 15.65
CA ALA A 26 -0.04 -11.30 16.01
C ALA A 26 0.84 -12.10 15.02
N GLY A 27 2.01 -11.54 14.67
CA GLY A 27 2.94 -12.15 13.71
C GLY A 27 2.60 -11.94 12.23
N HIS A 28 1.51 -11.23 11.91
CA HIS A 28 1.16 -10.89 10.53
C HIS A 28 1.66 -9.50 10.16
N THR A 29 2.16 -9.37 8.92
CA THR A 29 2.52 -8.08 8.32
C THR A 29 1.51 -7.75 7.24
N VAL A 30 0.97 -6.54 7.26
CA VAL A 30 0.04 -6.04 6.24
C VAL A 30 0.68 -4.90 5.48
N THR A 31 0.57 -4.94 4.15
CA THR A 31 0.95 -3.84 3.27
C THR A 31 -0.27 -3.36 2.50
N ALA A 32 -0.52 -2.05 2.59
CA ALA A 32 -1.50 -1.33 1.80
C ALA A 32 -0.76 -0.43 0.82
N LEU A 33 -1.16 -0.48 -0.45
CA LEU A 33 -0.65 0.38 -1.51
C LEU A 33 -1.79 1.26 -2.00
N TYR A 34 -1.51 2.54 -2.19
CA TYR A 34 -2.47 3.52 -2.66
C TYR A 34 -1.91 4.24 -3.87
N GLU A 35 -2.73 4.40 -4.89
CA GLU A 35 -2.50 5.35 -5.97
C GLU A 35 -3.22 6.65 -5.62
N ILE A 36 -2.52 7.77 -5.66
CA ILE A 36 -3.06 9.08 -5.27
C ILE A 36 -2.91 10.03 -6.45
N THR A 37 -4.01 10.64 -6.89
CA THR A 37 -3.98 11.76 -7.84
C THR A 37 -4.07 13.08 -7.09
N LEU A 38 -3.06 13.94 -7.24
CA LEU A 38 -3.08 15.27 -6.66
C LEU A 38 -3.91 16.20 -7.56
N ASN A 39 -5.03 16.69 -7.04
CA ASN A 39 -5.85 17.67 -7.76
C ASN A 39 -5.05 18.95 -8.00
N GLN A 40 -5.04 19.43 -9.24
CA GLN A 40 -4.51 20.76 -9.52
C GLN A 40 -5.44 21.82 -8.90
N PRO A 41 -4.91 22.86 -8.25
CA PRO A 41 -5.74 23.93 -7.73
C PRO A 41 -6.50 24.61 -8.88
N LEU A 42 -7.83 24.64 -8.79
CA LEU A 42 -8.68 25.32 -9.76
C LEU A 42 -8.31 26.82 -9.79
N ARG A 43 -7.94 27.33 -10.98
CA ARG A 43 -7.48 28.72 -11.16
C ARG A 43 -8.48 29.79 -10.69
N TYR A 44 -9.77 29.45 -10.65
CA TYR A 44 -10.87 30.36 -10.32
C TYR A 44 -11.72 29.90 -9.14
N ALA A 45 -11.30 28.87 -8.40
CA ALA A 45 -11.99 28.52 -7.18
C ALA A 45 -11.62 29.55 -6.09
N ASN A 46 -12.63 30.19 -5.51
CA ASN A 46 -12.47 30.96 -4.29
C ASN A 46 -11.91 30.00 -3.23
N ARG A 47 -10.61 30.16 -2.93
CA ARG A 47 -9.92 29.40 -1.90
C ARG A 47 -10.54 29.80 -0.58
N ILE A 48 -11.46 28.99 -0.07
CA ILE A 48 -11.84 29.07 1.34
C ILE A 48 -10.58 28.62 2.09
N GLU A 49 -9.83 29.59 2.60
CA GLU A 49 -8.72 29.32 3.51
C GLU A 49 -9.32 28.84 4.83
N THR A 50 -9.68 27.56 4.89
CA THR A 50 -9.86 26.88 6.17
C THR A 50 -8.51 26.87 6.87
N GLU A 51 -8.53 27.33 8.12
CA GLU A 51 -7.41 27.49 9.04
C GLU A 51 -6.29 26.45 8.87
N GLN A 52 -5.07 26.93 8.63
CA GLN A 52 -3.79 26.22 8.86
C GLN A 52 -3.73 24.73 8.45
N ALA A 53 -4.42 24.32 7.39
CA ALA A 53 -4.15 23.01 6.79
C ALA A 53 -2.68 23.01 6.36
N ASN A 54 -1.88 22.15 7.01
CA ASN A 54 -0.45 22.06 6.81
C ASN A 54 -0.20 21.74 5.33
N ARG A 55 0.22 22.74 4.54
CA ARG A 55 0.22 22.67 3.06
C ARG A 55 1.12 21.55 2.52
N ASP A 56 1.99 21.03 3.38
CA ASP A 56 2.93 19.96 3.08
C ASP A 56 2.44 18.58 3.53
N GLU A 57 1.29 18.44 4.19
CA GLU A 57 0.69 17.14 4.53
C GLU A 57 -0.16 16.61 3.37
N LEU A 58 0.05 15.35 3.00
CA LEU A 58 -0.68 14.65 1.93
C LEU A 58 -1.84 13.82 2.47
N ALA A 59 -1.62 13.15 3.60
CA ALA A 59 -2.58 12.25 4.20
C ALA A 59 -2.21 11.99 5.67
N MET A 60 -3.18 11.53 6.46
CA MET A 60 -2.95 10.98 7.79
C MET A 60 -3.37 9.52 7.80
N VAL A 61 -2.43 8.63 8.10
CA VAL A 61 -2.68 7.20 8.27
C VAL A 61 -3.04 6.95 9.72
N LYS A 62 -4.19 6.33 9.97
CA LYS A 62 -4.63 5.91 11.30
C LYS A 62 -4.77 4.39 11.33
N ILE A 63 -4.15 3.76 12.31
CA ILE A 63 -4.24 2.32 12.55
C ILE A 63 -4.75 2.13 13.97
N ARG A 64 -5.79 1.31 14.13
CA ARG A 64 -6.27 0.88 15.44
C ARG A 64 -5.92 -0.59 15.66
N TYR A 65 -5.44 -0.94 16.85
CA TYR A 65 -5.09 -2.31 17.21
C TYR A 65 -5.44 -2.60 18.67
N LYS A 66 -5.49 -3.90 19.03
CA LYS A 66 -5.70 -4.38 20.40
C LYS A 66 -4.55 -5.29 20.79
N HIS A 67 -4.07 -5.21 22.03
CA HIS A 67 -3.17 -6.24 22.54
C HIS A 67 -3.91 -7.56 22.76
N PRO A 68 -3.19 -8.70 22.79
CA PRO A 68 -3.80 -9.96 23.19
C PRO A 68 -4.50 -9.82 24.56
N ASN A 69 -5.74 -10.30 24.64
CA ASN A 69 -6.60 -10.23 25.82
C ASN A 69 -7.12 -8.83 26.23
N GLU A 70 -6.89 -7.80 25.42
CA GLU A 70 -7.49 -6.48 25.66
C GLU A 70 -8.76 -6.26 24.85
N SER A 71 -9.78 -5.67 25.48
CA SER A 71 -11.06 -5.38 24.83
C SER A 71 -11.11 -4.00 24.17
N ARG A 72 -10.18 -3.11 24.53
CA ARG A 72 -10.12 -1.71 24.09
C ARG A 72 -9.03 -1.53 23.03
N SER A 73 -9.33 -0.78 21.98
CA SER A 73 -8.34 -0.48 20.93
C SER A 73 -7.46 0.72 21.28
N GLU A 74 -6.21 0.67 20.86
CA GLU A 74 -5.29 1.81 20.77
C GLU A 74 -5.24 2.36 19.35
N GLU A 75 -4.87 3.64 19.18
CA GLU A 75 -4.75 4.30 17.87
C GLU A 75 -3.33 4.83 17.67
N ILE A 76 -2.72 4.49 16.54
CA ILE A 76 -1.55 5.14 15.99
C ILE A 76 -2.00 6.05 14.86
N ALA A 77 -1.56 7.31 14.88
CA ALA A 77 -1.79 8.28 13.83
C ALA A 77 -0.46 8.81 13.31
N GLN A 78 -0.23 8.68 12.00
CA GLN A 78 1.01 9.09 11.34
C GLN A 78 0.69 9.98 10.12
N PRO A 79 1.10 11.27 10.13
CA PRO A 79 1.00 12.11 8.95
C PRO A 79 2.03 11.70 7.88
N ILE A 80 1.63 11.83 6.63
CA ILE A 80 2.45 11.62 5.43
C ILE A 80 2.70 12.98 4.80
N TYR A 81 3.96 13.40 4.73
CA TYR A 81 4.34 14.71 4.20
C TYR A 81 4.80 14.61 2.75
N ARG A 82 4.59 15.68 1.97
CA ARG A 82 5.08 15.84 0.60
C ARG A 82 6.58 15.64 0.49
N GLY A 83 7.33 16.07 1.51
CA GLY A 83 8.78 15.94 1.57
C GLY A 83 9.30 14.50 1.66
N THR A 84 8.45 13.52 1.99
CA THR A 84 8.87 12.11 2.06
C THR A 84 8.75 11.38 0.72
N ILE A 85 8.21 12.03 -0.32
CA ILE A 85 8.13 11.46 -1.66
C ILE A 85 9.54 11.33 -2.24
N GLN A 86 9.96 10.09 -2.47
CA GLN A 86 11.15 9.79 -3.25
C GLN A 86 10.86 9.99 -4.73
N ARG A 87 11.76 10.69 -5.45
CA ARG A 87 11.55 10.98 -6.87
C ARG A 87 12.03 9.84 -7.74
N GLN A 88 13.07 9.14 -7.31
CA GLN A 88 13.60 7.99 -8.01
C GLN A 88 13.19 6.71 -7.31
N LEU A 89 12.81 5.69 -8.08
CA LEU A 89 12.45 4.39 -7.52
C LEU A 89 13.63 3.74 -6.76
N SER A 90 14.86 4.03 -7.18
CA SER A 90 16.09 3.58 -6.50
C SER A 90 16.29 4.18 -5.10
N GLU A 91 15.71 5.34 -4.82
CA GLU A 91 15.78 6.01 -3.51
C GLU A 91 14.78 5.43 -2.50
N THR A 92 13.83 4.60 -2.96
CA THR A 92 12.87 3.92 -2.07
C THR A 92 13.52 2.73 -1.35
N SER A 93 12.86 2.20 -0.33
CA SER A 93 13.33 0.99 0.35
C SER A 93 13.17 -0.25 -0.53
N ASP A 94 13.93 -1.30 -0.22
CA ASP A 94 13.73 -2.63 -0.83
C ASP A 94 12.29 -3.11 -0.60
N ASP A 95 11.74 -2.93 0.60
CA ASP A 95 10.38 -3.35 0.92
C ASP A 95 9.32 -2.64 0.07
N PHE A 96 9.52 -1.34 -0.23
CA PHE A 96 8.62 -0.60 -1.09
C PHE A 96 8.64 -1.17 -2.52
N ARG A 97 9.82 -1.34 -3.10
CA ARG A 97 9.97 -1.91 -4.44
C ARG A 97 9.47 -3.35 -4.52
N PHE A 98 9.75 -4.15 -3.50
CA PHE A 98 9.35 -5.55 -3.46
C PHE A 98 7.83 -5.68 -3.35
N SER A 99 7.20 -4.91 -2.45
CA SER A 99 5.73 -4.90 -2.35
C SER A 99 5.05 -4.38 -3.62
N ALA A 100 5.63 -3.40 -4.30
CA ALA A 100 5.15 -2.94 -5.60
C ALA A 100 5.24 -4.07 -6.67
N ALA A 101 6.31 -4.85 -6.70
CA ALA A 101 6.44 -5.99 -7.60
C ALA A 101 5.40 -7.09 -7.31
N VAL A 102 5.15 -7.39 -6.02
CA VAL A 102 4.09 -8.34 -5.61
C VAL A 102 2.71 -7.85 -6.06
N ALA A 103 2.44 -6.55 -5.91
CA ALA A 103 1.17 -5.97 -6.35
C ALA A 103 1.01 -6.01 -7.87
N ALA A 104 2.06 -5.66 -8.62
CA ALA A 104 2.08 -5.74 -10.07
C ALA A 104 1.78 -7.17 -10.54
N PHE A 105 2.43 -8.18 -9.95
CA PHE A 105 2.18 -9.58 -10.24
C PHE A 105 0.71 -9.97 -9.97
N GLY A 106 0.18 -9.57 -8.82
CA GLY A 106 -1.22 -9.85 -8.48
C GLY A 106 -2.23 -9.22 -9.44
N GLN A 107 -1.93 -8.04 -9.99
CA GLN A 107 -2.75 -7.39 -11.00
C GLN A 107 -2.61 -8.04 -12.39
N GLN A 108 -1.40 -8.46 -12.76
CA GLN A 108 -1.15 -9.22 -14.00
C GLN A 108 -1.92 -10.53 -14.01
N LEU A 109 -1.89 -11.30 -12.91
CA LEU A 109 -2.66 -12.54 -12.78
C LEU A 109 -4.18 -12.33 -12.87
N ARG A 110 -4.66 -11.13 -12.55
CA ARG A 110 -6.07 -10.74 -12.64
C ARG A 110 -6.44 -10.14 -14.00
N ASN A 111 -5.49 -10.01 -14.93
CA ASN A 111 -5.66 -9.28 -16.19
C ASN A 111 -6.26 -7.88 -15.96
N SER A 112 -5.76 -7.15 -14.94
CA SER A 112 -6.26 -5.81 -14.64
C SER A 112 -5.70 -4.78 -15.61
N ASP A 113 -6.56 -3.88 -16.10
CA ASP A 113 -6.15 -2.75 -16.93
C ASP A 113 -5.25 -1.75 -16.18
N ARG A 114 -5.19 -1.83 -14.84
CA ARG A 114 -4.42 -0.91 -13.99
C ARG A 114 -2.90 -1.06 -14.14
N VAL A 115 -2.41 -2.22 -14.60
CA VAL A 115 -0.97 -2.43 -14.85
C VAL A 115 -0.54 -2.10 -16.28
N GLY A 116 -1.49 -1.78 -17.17
CA GLY A 116 -1.20 -1.44 -18.56
C GLY A 116 -0.32 -2.49 -19.26
N ASN A 117 0.80 -2.04 -19.84
CA ASN A 117 1.75 -2.91 -20.55
C ASN A 117 2.88 -3.45 -19.65
N TYR A 118 2.79 -3.28 -18.33
CA TYR A 118 3.83 -3.74 -17.42
C TYR A 118 3.93 -5.27 -17.43
N SER A 119 5.09 -5.77 -17.83
CA SER A 119 5.33 -7.18 -18.14
C SER A 119 5.78 -8.00 -16.93
N TYR A 120 5.65 -9.33 -17.03
CA TYR A 120 6.24 -10.25 -16.04
C TYR A 120 7.77 -10.09 -15.95
N ASP A 121 8.43 -9.67 -17.03
CA ASP A 121 9.87 -9.40 -17.04
C ASP A 121 10.23 -8.18 -16.19
N GLU A 122 9.49 -7.08 -16.35
CA GLU A 122 9.71 -5.89 -15.52
C GLU A 122 9.41 -6.16 -14.04
N THR A 123 8.37 -6.96 -13.76
CA THR A 123 8.06 -7.42 -12.40
C THR A 123 9.19 -8.24 -11.80
N LEU A 124 9.77 -9.15 -12.59
CA LEU A 124 10.90 -9.97 -12.17
C LEU A 124 12.14 -9.11 -11.87
N ILE A 125 12.44 -8.14 -12.73
CA ILE A 125 13.57 -7.22 -12.55
C ILE A 125 13.39 -6.42 -11.25
N LEU A 126 12.21 -5.82 -11.05
CA LEU A 126 11.92 -5.03 -9.86
C LEU A 126 12.06 -5.86 -8.59
N ALA A 127 11.49 -7.07 -8.56
CA ALA A 127 11.56 -7.97 -7.43
C ALA A 127 12.99 -8.48 -7.15
N GLN A 128 13.80 -8.72 -8.19
CA GLN A 128 15.20 -9.13 -8.03
C GLN A 128 16.04 -8.01 -7.44
N GLN A 129 15.89 -6.79 -7.95
CA GLN A 129 16.60 -5.61 -7.47
C GLN A 129 16.22 -5.21 -6.04
N SER A 130 15.07 -5.67 -5.57
CA SER A 130 14.53 -5.36 -4.24
C SER A 130 14.41 -6.58 -3.32
N ARG A 131 15.07 -7.69 -3.66
CA ARG A 131 14.97 -8.91 -2.88
C ARG A 131 15.43 -8.70 -1.44
N GLY A 132 16.48 -7.92 -1.19
CA GLY A 132 16.98 -7.68 0.17
C GLY A 132 17.38 -8.97 0.90
N GLU A 133 17.31 -8.95 2.23
CA GLU A 133 17.48 -10.15 3.06
C GLU A 133 16.29 -11.11 2.89
N ASP A 134 16.59 -12.40 2.73
CA ASP A 134 15.58 -13.44 2.48
C ASP A 134 15.89 -14.70 3.31
N LYS A 135 15.90 -14.54 4.64
CA LYS A 135 16.31 -15.60 5.59
C LYS A 135 15.50 -16.89 5.46
N PHE A 136 14.25 -16.77 5.03
CA PHE A 136 13.31 -17.88 4.91
C PHE A 136 13.00 -18.27 3.46
N GLY A 137 13.59 -17.58 2.47
CA GLY A 137 13.44 -17.92 1.06
C GLY A 137 12.14 -17.44 0.39
N TYR A 138 11.23 -16.78 1.10
CA TYR A 138 9.93 -16.35 0.57
C TYR A 138 10.05 -15.38 -0.62
N ARG A 139 11.03 -14.48 -0.60
CA ARG A 139 11.21 -13.52 -1.70
C ARG A 139 11.78 -14.21 -2.94
N SER A 140 12.64 -15.20 -2.74
CA SER A 140 13.16 -16.04 -3.80
C SER A 140 12.09 -16.97 -4.39
N GLU A 141 11.19 -17.50 -3.56
CA GLU A 141 10.02 -18.28 -4.00
C GLU A 141 9.07 -17.42 -4.85
N PHE A 142 8.78 -16.19 -4.42
CA PHE A 142 7.99 -15.24 -5.23
C PHE A 142 8.59 -15.06 -6.64
N LEU A 143 9.91 -14.91 -6.76
CA LEU A 143 10.58 -14.82 -8.06
C LEU A 143 10.37 -16.08 -8.92
N GLN A 144 10.33 -17.27 -8.31
CA GLN A 144 10.03 -18.51 -9.02
C GLN A 144 8.59 -18.54 -9.52
N LEU A 145 7.63 -18.08 -8.71
CA LEU A 145 6.21 -17.97 -9.12
C LEU A 145 6.04 -17.04 -10.32
N VAL A 146 6.71 -15.88 -10.34
CA VAL A 146 6.66 -14.96 -11.47
C VAL A 146 7.23 -15.62 -12.74
N ARG A 147 8.36 -16.35 -12.64
CA ARG A 147 8.95 -17.08 -13.77
C ARG A 147 8.02 -18.17 -14.29
N LEU A 148 7.38 -18.91 -13.40
CA LEU A 148 6.43 -19.96 -13.76
C LEU A 148 5.24 -19.36 -14.51
N ALA A 149 4.61 -18.33 -13.96
CA ALA A 149 3.49 -17.64 -14.61
C ALA A 149 3.88 -17.08 -15.99
N LYS A 150 5.07 -16.50 -16.12
CA LYS A 150 5.62 -16.07 -17.42
C LYS A 150 5.72 -17.22 -18.42
N SER A 151 6.18 -18.40 -17.99
CA SER A 151 6.35 -19.56 -18.87
C SER A 151 5.03 -20.14 -19.37
N LEU A 152 3.95 -19.97 -18.59
CA LEU A 152 2.61 -20.47 -18.90
C LEU A 152 1.82 -19.53 -19.82
N ASN A 153 2.17 -18.24 -19.85
CA ASN A 153 1.54 -17.20 -20.68
C ASN A 153 2.31 -16.95 -21.99
N LYS A 154 2.92 -17.99 -22.57
CA LYS A 154 3.57 -17.95 -23.88
C LYS A 154 2.63 -18.38 -25.01
#